data_AF-A0A1V4CFC8-F1
#
_entry.id   AF-A0A1V4CFC8-F1
#
_cell.length_a   1.000
_cell.length_b   1.000
_cell.length_c   1.000
_cell.angle_alpha   90.00
_cell.angle_beta   90.00
_cell.angle_gamma   90.00
#
_symmetry.space_group_name_H-M   'P 1'
#
loop_
_entity.id
_entity.type
_entity.pdbx_description
1 polymer ?
#
loop_
_entity_poly.entity_id
_entity_poly.type
_entity_poly.pdbx_seq_one_letter_code
_entity_poly.pdbx_strand_id
1 'polypeptide(L)'
;MTSLAQIVLKSGMSAPEVARALAGGIRLPALVTVLFHPWVVVGLGLYAGAALVWLLVLSRVDVSLAYPFVGLGFVVTMVLAWAFLGEAVTPMRMAGTLLIAAGIVVLART
;
A
#
# COMPACT_ATOMS: atom_id res chain seq x y z
N MET A 1 5.67 -0.07 -6.39
CA MET A 1 5.52 -1.49 -5.99
C MET A 1 4.68 -1.67 -4.74
N THR A 2 4.93 -0.91 -3.65
CA THR A 2 4.14 -1.00 -2.41
C THR A 2 2.65 -0.71 -2.63
N SER A 3 2.29 0.26 -3.48
CA SER A 3 0.88 0.57 -3.78
C SER A 3 0.11 -0.64 -4.33
N LEU A 4 0.67 -1.35 -5.31
CA LEU A 4 0.04 -2.57 -5.85
C LEU A 4 -0.07 -3.67 -4.79
N ALA A 5 0.96 -3.86 -3.97
CA ALA A 5 0.92 -4.78 -2.84
C ALA A 5 -0.23 -4.43 -1.88
N GLN A 6 -0.42 -3.14 -1.56
CA GLN A 6 -1.49 -2.67 -0.68
C GLN A 6 -2.88 -2.97 -1.25
N ILE A 7 -3.10 -2.76 -2.55
CA ILE A 7 -4.39 -3.06 -3.20
C ILE A 7 -4.69 -4.56 -3.17
N VAL A 8 -3.68 -5.39 -3.46
CA VAL A 8 -3.81 -6.84 -3.44
C VAL A 8 -4.05 -7.37 -2.03
N LEU A 9 -3.30 -6.87 -1.04
CA LEU A 9 -3.52 -7.19 0.37
C LEU A 9 -4.92 -6.79 0.83
N LYS A 10 -5.36 -5.58 0.47
CA LYS A 10 -6.71 -5.10 0.80
C LYS A 10 -7.78 -5.99 0.19
N SER A 11 -7.61 -6.41 -1.06
CA SER A 11 -8.52 -7.35 -1.74
C SER A 11 -8.60 -8.69 -1.01
N GLY A 12 -7.46 -9.22 -0.54
CA GLY A 12 -7.43 -10.44 0.27
C GLY A 12 -8.11 -10.28 1.63
N MET A 13 -7.85 -9.17 2.32
CA MET A 13 -8.46 -8.89 3.63
C MET A 13 -9.96 -8.61 3.56
N SER A 14 -10.46 -8.16 2.41
CA SER A 14 -11.90 -7.96 2.15
C SER A 14 -12.62 -9.24 1.70
N ALA A 15 -11.94 -10.37 1.57
CA ALA A 15 -12.56 -11.62 1.16
C ALA A 15 -13.55 -12.15 2.23
N PRO A 16 -14.72 -12.68 1.84
CA PRO A 16 -15.73 -13.18 2.78
C PRO A 16 -15.23 -14.29 3.71
N GLU A 17 -14.26 -15.08 3.27
CA GLU A 17 -13.63 -16.15 4.06
C GLU A 17 -12.77 -15.59 5.18
N VAL A 18 -11.95 -14.58 4.86
CA VAL A 18 -11.12 -13.85 5.83
C VAL A 18 -12.01 -13.10 6.83
N ALA A 19 -13.06 -12.43 6.37
CA ALA A 19 -14.02 -11.75 7.23
C ALA A 19 -14.71 -12.73 8.20
N ARG A 20 -15.17 -13.88 7.72
CA ARG A 20 -15.78 -14.94 8.56
C ARG A 20 -14.79 -15.52 9.56
N ALA A 21 -13.54 -15.73 9.16
CA ALA A 21 -12.52 -16.26 10.06
C ALA A 21 -12.24 -15.30 11.22
N LEU A 22 -12.19 -13.99 10.94
CA LEU A 22 -11.94 -12.92 11.92
C LEU A 22 -13.18 -12.51 12.75
N ALA A 23 -14.40 -12.87 12.32
CA ALA A 23 -15.63 -12.51 13.03
C ALA A 23 -15.68 -13.01 14.49
N GLY A 24 -15.00 -14.12 14.78
CA GLY A 24 -14.87 -14.68 16.14
C GLY A 24 -13.66 -14.17 16.93
N GLY A 25 -12.99 -13.11 16.47
CA GLY A 25 -11.74 -12.60 17.04
C GLY A 25 -10.47 -13.20 16.41
N ILE A 26 -9.31 -12.70 16.85
CA ILE A 26 -8.00 -13.14 16.35
C ILE A 26 -7.60 -14.43 17.07
N ARG A 27 -7.97 -15.56 16.47
CA ARG A 27 -7.63 -16.92 16.93
C ARG A 27 -6.68 -17.58 15.94
N LEU A 28 -5.94 -18.60 16.39
CA LEU A 28 -4.94 -19.29 15.56
C LEU A 28 -5.52 -19.78 14.20
N PRO A 29 -6.74 -20.35 14.12
CA PRO A 29 -7.32 -20.72 12.84
C PRO A 29 -7.57 -19.51 11.92
N ALA A 30 -7.94 -18.36 12.48
CA ALA A 30 -8.17 -17.15 11.70
C ALA A 30 -6.87 -16.59 11.12
N LEU A 31 -5.79 -16.62 11.91
CA LEU A 31 -4.45 -16.26 11.44
C LEU A 31 -3.99 -17.14 10.29
N VAL A 32 -4.21 -18.45 10.38
CA VAL A 32 -3.89 -19.39 9.29
C VAL A 32 -4.71 -19.06 8.04
N THR A 33 -6.01 -18.84 8.16
CA THR A 33 -6.86 -18.47 7.01
C THR A 33 -6.39 -17.18 6.35
N VAL A 34 -6.01 -16.16 7.12
CA VAL A 34 -5.49 -14.90 6.57
C VAL A 34 -4.15 -15.11 5.87
N LEU A 35 -3.20 -15.77 6.53
CA LEU A 35 -1.83 -15.92 6.02
C LEU A 35 -1.75 -16.76 4.76
N PHE A 36 -2.61 -17.77 4.62
CA PHE A 36 -2.64 -18.65 3.45
C PHE A 36 -3.67 -18.24 2.39
N HIS A 37 -4.38 -17.12 2.56
CA HIS A 37 -5.29 -16.63 1.54
C HIS A 37 -4.48 -16.18 0.29
N PRO A 38 -4.82 -16.65 -0.93
CA PRO A 38 -3.99 -16.46 -2.12
C PRO A 38 -3.62 -15.00 -2.40
N TRP A 39 -4.59 -14.09 -2.28
CA TRP A 39 -4.37 -12.66 -2.47
C TRP A 39 -3.51 -12.04 -1.37
N VAL A 40 -3.60 -12.53 -0.13
CA VAL A 40 -2.72 -12.06 0.96
C VAL A 40 -1.29 -12.52 0.69
N VAL A 41 -1.08 -13.77 0.29
CA VAL A 41 0.24 -14.32 -0.05
C VAL A 41 0.89 -13.54 -1.20
N VAL A 42 0.15 -13.31 -2.29
CA VAL A 42 0.64 -12.52 -3.44
C VAL A 42 0.96 -11.10 -3.00
N GLY A 43 0.10 -10.47 -2.20
CA GLY A 43 0.31 -9.13 -1.66
C GLY A 43 1.56 -9.03 -0.80
N LEU A 44 1.79 -10.01 0.09
CA LEU A 44 3.00 -10.10 0.91
C LEU A 44 4.25 -10.32 0.05
N GLY A 45 4.18 -11.16 -0.98
CA GLY A 45 5.28 -11.36 -1.93
C GLY A 45 5.64 -10.06 -2.67
N LEU A 46 4.63 -9.32 -3.15
CA LEU A 46 4.84 -8.01 -3.77
C LEU A 46 5.43 -7.00 -2.78
N TYR A 47 4.98 -7.01 -1.52
CA TYR A 47 5.50 -6.14 -0.47
C TYR A 47 6.96 -6.45 -0.14
N ALA A 48 7.32 -7.73 0.01
CA ALA A 48 8.69 -8.17 0.22
C ALA A 48 9.58 -7.78 -0.97
N GLY A 49 9.13 -8.01 -2.21
CA GLY A 49 9.85 -7.56 -3.40
C GLY A 49 10.02 -6.03 -3.43
N ALA A 50 9.01 -5.27 -3.02
CA ALA A 50 9.11 -3.81 -2.92
C ALA A 50 10.17 -3.37 -1.90
N ALA A 51 10.26 -4.07 -0.77
CA ALA A 51 11.28 -3.82 0.25
C ALA A 51 12.69 -4.11 -0.29
N LEU A 52 12.88 -5.18 -1.07
CA LEU A 52 14.16 -5.48 -1.71
C LEU A 52 14.58 -4.36 -2.67
N VAL A 53 13.66 -3.88 -3.51
CA VAL A 53 13.92 -2.74 -4.41
C VAL A 53 14.24 -1.49 -3.61
N TRP A 54 13.55 -1.26 -2.50
CA TRP A 54 13.83 -0.12 -1.62
C TRP A 54 15.23 -0.17 -1.01
N LEU A 55 15.67 -1.34 -0.52
CA LEU A 55 17.03 -1.54 -0.02
C LEU A 55 18.09 -1.26 -1.10
N LEU A 56 17.83 -1.64 -2.35
CA LEU A 56 18.72 -1.31 -3.47
C LEU A 56 18.80 0.20 -3.72
N VAL A 57 17.68 0.93 -3.65
CA VAL A 57 17.68 2.40 -3.77
C VAL A 57 18.49 3.03 -2.63
N LEU A 58 18.28 2.60 -1.39
CA LEU A 58 19.00 3.10 -0.23
C LEU A 58 20.51 2.80 -0.27
N SER A 59 20.92 1.75 -0.99
CA SER A 59 22.35 1.47 -1.20
C SER A 59 23.04 2.42 -2.19
N ARG A 60 22.28 3.24 -2.93
CA ARG A 60 22.77 4.08 -4.04
C ARG A 60 22.48 5.56 -3.87
N VAL A 61 21.48 5.91 -3.06
CA VAL A 61 20.94 7.26 -2.91
C VAL A 61 20.68 7.52 -1.44
N ASP A 62 20.98 8.75 -0.99
CA ASP A 62 20.68 9.17 0.37
C ASP A 62 19.18 9.09 0.67
N VAL A 63 18.85 8.67 1.90
CA VAL A 63 17.47 8.49 2.35
C VAL A 63 16.64 9.74 2.11
N SER A 64 17.21 10.92 2.37
CA SER A 64 16.55 12.23 2.21
C SER A 64 16.15 12.54 0.75
N LEU A 65 16.94 12.05 -0.22
CA LEU A 65 16.62 12.19 -1.65
C LEU A 65 15.64 11.13 -2.13
N ALA A 66 15.66 9.93 -1.52
CA ALA A 66 14.78 8.83 -1.88
C ALA A 66 13.35 8.98 -1.32
N TYR A 67 13.21 9.53 -0.11
CA TYR A 67 11.92 9.65 0.59
C TYR A 67 10.82 10.44 -0.15
N PRO A 68 11.12 11.54 -0.86
CA PRO A 68 10.13 12.26 -1.69
C PRO A 68 9.40 11.36 -2.68
N PHE A 69 10.10 10.38 -3.27
CA PHE A 69 9.51 9.44 -4.22
C PHE A 69 8.56 8.44 -3.54
N VAL A 70 8.77 8.13 -2.26
CA VAL A 70 7.83 7.33 -1.46
C VAL A 70 6.51 8.08 -1.29
N GLY A 71 6.57 9.40 -1.12
CA GLY A 71 5.40 10.26 -1.03
C GLY A 71 4.50 10.20 -2.27
N LEU A 72 5.08 10.05 -3.48
CA LEU A 72 4.30 9.85 -4.71
C LEU A 72 3.48 8.56 -4.66
N GLY A 73 3.95 7.58 -3.88
CA GLY A 73 3.22 6.34 -3.59
C GLY A 73 1.85 6.59 -2.96
N PHE A 74 1.64 7.66 -2.20
CA PHE A 74 0.32 8.00 -1.65
C PHE A 74 -0.67 8.37 -2.76
N VAL A 75 -0.24 9.18 -3.72
CA VAL A 75 -1.05 9.58 -4.88
C VAL A 75 -1.42 8.35 -5.70
N VAL A 76 -0.43 7.52 -6.02
CA VAL A 76 -0.62 6.28 -6.80
C VAL A 76 -1.55 5.31 -6.06
N THR A 77 -1.37 5.13 -4.76
CA THR A 77 -2.24 4.24 -3.96
C THR A 77 -3.68 4.73 -3.94
N MET A 78 -3.91 6.03 -3.80
CA MET A 78 -5.26 6.59 -3.84
C MET A 78 -5.94 6.36 -5.20
N VAL A 79 -5.22 6.62 -6.31
CA VAL A 79 -5.75 6.40 -7.66
C VAL A 79 -6.06 4.92 -7.90
N LEU A 80 -5.16 4.02 -7.48
CA LEU A 80 -5.39 2.58 -7.61
C LEU A 80 -6.54 2.10 -6.71
N ALA A 81 -6.68 2.63 -5.50
CA ALA A 81 -7.79 2.27 -4.61
C ALA A 81 -9.13 2.73 -5.17
N TRP A 82 -9.19 3.93 -5.74
CA TRP A 82 -10.37 4.38 -6.46
C TRP A 82 -10.70 3.49 -7.67
N ALA A 83 -9.70 3.18 -8.50
CA ALA A 83 -9.91 2.44 -9.74
C ALA A 83 -10.22 0.95 -9.55
N PHE A 84 -9.53 0.26 -8.62
CA PHE A 84 -9.61 -1.19 -8.46
C PHE A 84 -10.48 -1.64 -7.28
N LEU A 85 -10.55 -0.85 -6.21
CA LEU A 85 -11.36 -1.16 -5.02
C LEU A 85 -12.68 -0.37 -5.00
N GLY A 86 -12.87 0.60 -5.90
CA GLY A 86 -14.06 1.45 -5.93
C GLY A 86 -14.18 2.36 -4.70
N GLU A 87 -13.07 2.63 -3.99
CA GLU A 87 -13.11 3.47 -2.80
C GLU A 87 -13.53 4.90 -3.14
N ALA A 88 -14.48 5.46 -2.37
CA ALA A 88 -14.92 6.84 -2.56
C ALA A 88 -13.78 7.82 -2.28
N VAL A 89 -13.42 8.59 -3.30
CA VAL A 89 -12.43 9.67 -3.17
C VAL A 89 -13.18 10.96 -2.82
N THR A 90 -13.07 11.36 -1.55
CA THR A 90 -13.69 12.60 -1.10
C THR A 90 -12.89 13.82 -1.59
N PRO A 91 -13.55 14.99 -1.79
CA PRO A 91 -12.85 16.22 -2.16
C PRO A 91 -11.72 16.59 -1.18
N MET A 92 -11.90 16.30 0.11
CA MET A 92 -10.88 16.53 1.13
C MET A 92 -9.67 15.62 0.97
N ARG A 93 -9.88 14.33 0.64
CA ARG A 93 -8.77 13.41 0.34
C ARG A 93 -7.98 13.89 -0.88
N MET A 94 -8.66 14.33 -1.93
CA MET A 94 -8.01 14.91 -3.11
C MET A 94 -7.17 16.13 -2.77
N ALA A 95 -7.74 17.08 -2.01
CA ALA A 95 -7.02 18.29 -1.59
C ALA A 95 -5.76 17.94 -0.77
N GLY A 96 -5.86 17.02 0.18
CA GLY A 96 -4.70 16.56 0.96
C GLY A 96 -3.64 15.86 0.10
N THR A 97 -4.06 15.02 -0.85
CA THR A 97 -3.13 14.34 -1.78
C THR A 97 -2.42 15.35 -2.70
N LEU A 98 -3.11 16.37 -3.19
CA LEU A 98 -2.51 17.45 -3.98
C LEU A 98 -1.51 18.26 -3.15
N LEU A 99 -1.80 18.51 -1.88
CA LEU A 99 -0.88 19.20 -0.97
C LEU A 99 0.40 18.38 -0.74
N ILE A 100 0.28 17.07 -0.54
CA ILE A 100 1.44 16.16 -0.44
C ILE A 100 2.25 16.20 -1.74
N ALA A 101 1.59 16.12 -2.89
CA ALA A 101 2.25 16.20 -4.19
C ALA A 101 3.01 17.52 -4.38
N ALA A 102 2.42 18.65 -3.99
CA ALA A 102 3.08 19.96 -4.01
C ALA A 102 4.32 19.99 -3.10
N GLY A 103 4.22 19.45 -1.88
CA GLY A 103 5.35 19.33 -0.96
C GLY A 103 6.51 18.51 -1.54
N ILE A 104 6.20 17.40 -2.23
CA ILE A 104 7.21 16.57 -2.92
C ILE A 104 7.90 17.36 -4.03
N VAL A 105 7.16 18.14 -4.83
CA VAL A 105 7.74 18.97 -5.90
C VAL A 105 8.69 20.02 -5.34
N VAL A 106 8.35 20.62 -4.20
CA VAL A 106 9.25 21.57 -3.51
C VAL A 106 10.52 20.86 -3.05
N LEU A 107 10.39 19.71 -2.39
CA LEU A 107 11.54 18.94 -1.87
C LEU A 107 12.45 18.42 -2.99
N ALA A 108 11.89 18.06 -4.14
CA ALA A 108 12.66 17.61 -5.30
C ALA A 108 13.44 18.74 -5.99
N ARG A 109 13.17 20.00 -5.65
CA ARG A 109 13.83 21.19 -6.22
C ARG A 109 14.83 21.86 -5.26
N THR A 110 14.97 21.34 -4.04
CA THR A 110 15.97 21.74 -3.04
C THR A 110 17.10 20.74 -2.98
#